data_AF-A0A7S1LLY1-F1
#
_entry.id   AF-A0A7S1LLY1-F1
#
_cell.length_a   1.000
_cell.length_b   1.000
_cell.length_c   1.000
_cell.angle_alpha   90.00
_cell.angle_beta   90.00
_cell.angle_gamma   90.00
#
_symmetry.space_group_name_H-M   'P 1'
#
loop_
_entity.id
_entity.type
_entity.pdbx_description
1 polymer ?
#
loop_
_entity_poly.entity_id
_entity_poly.type
_entity_poly.pdbx_seq_one_letter_code
_entity_poly.pdbx_strand_id
1 'polypeptide(L)'
;GHHLGLQHYVREQTDNLHSINILKDVSALMHQLCQCIDAANLDVVTQGFALLAEFCQGPCRENQRALLANGACSLVCRAFDFREAAPEAVDTVKAAAATALLSFLEGCNDSRVYRQVLAQVPIPAVAQQMAMLATRLADDGDPTSVMASRSTLSSATLTRAAAAADAGSDEDPAVDVLFSLLIFLNQSLPHADAESADRIRRLLARYRHFRRQLGCIEIERHDARGRDDDGSAGGPAASGAAGHRSNGAASPGSDGSPPTSGALERVYFRIPSVCKALTEKSKDQVL
;
A
#
# COMPACT_ATOMS: atom_id res chain seq x y z
N GLY A 1 3.94 14.42 3.59
CA GLY A 1 4.91 14.42 4.71
C GLY A 1 4.23 13.79 5.91
N HIS A 2 4.83 12.80 6.55
CA HIS A 2 4.14 11.94 7.52
C HIS A 2 4.00 12.62 8.89
N HIS A 3 2.82 13.19 9.16
CA HIS A 3 2.51 13.84 10.43
C HIS A 3 1.48 13.02 11.21
N LEU A 4 1.96 12.08 12.04
CA LEU A 4 1.11 11.12 12.75
C LEU A 4 0.01 11.79 13.58
N GLY A 5 0.32 12.90 14.26
CA GLY A 5 -0.66 13.68 15.01
C GLY A 5 -1.83 14.18 14.15
N LEU A 6 -1.56 14.74 12.96
CA LEU A 6 -2.58 15.19 12.03
C LEU A 6 -3.34 14.01 11.40
N GLN A 7 -2.65 12.91 11.06
CA GLN A 7 -3.28 11.70 10.54
C GLN A 7 -4.29 11.11 11.53
N HIS A 8 -3.96 11.09 12.83
CA HIS A 8 -4.93 10.74 13.87
C HIS A 8 -6.03 11.77 14.02
N TYR A 9 -5.67 13.06 14.02
CA TYR A 9 -6.63 14.14 14.15
C TYR A 9 -7.69 14.11 13.05
N VAL A 10 -7.35 13.78 11.81
CA VAL A 10 -8.31 13.64 10.69
C VAL A 10 -9.34 12.53 10.94
N ARG A 11 -8.98 11.49 11.70
CA ARG A 11 -9.90 10.40 12.09
C ARG A 11 -10.70 10.74 13.36
N GLU A 12 -10.06 11.40 14.33
CA GLU A 12 -10.58 11.60 15.68
C GLU A 12 -10.02 12.88 16.31
N GLN A 13 -10.89 13.84 16.62
CA GLN A 13 -10.55 15.13 17.23
C GLN A 13 -11.01 15.15 18.69
N THR A 14 -10.15 14.69 19.60
CA THR A 14 -10.49 14.50 21.02
C THR A 14 -10.67 15.79 21.82
N ASP A 15 -10.27 16.92 21.25
CA ASP A 15 -10.38 18.27 21.80
C ASP A 15 -11.68 19.00 21.40
N ASN A 16 -12.43 18.47 20.44
CA ASN A 16 -13.69 19.05 19.97
C ASN A 16 -14.90 18.43 20.68
N LEU A 17 -15.97 19.23 20.85
CA LEU A 17 -17.25 18.73 21.39
C LEU A 17 -17.86 17.61 20.52
N HIS A 18 -17.63 17.70 19.21
CA HIS A 18 -18.03 16.70 18.23
C HIS A 18 -16.85 16.38 17.33
N SER A 19 -16.49 15.10 17.23
CA SER A 19 -15.48 14.63 16.29
C SER A 19 -16.13 14.25 14.95
N ILE A 20 -15.51 14.68 13.85
CA ILE A 20 -15.86 14.35 12.47
C ILE A 20 -14.80 13.41 11.93
N ASN A 21 -15.21 12.20 11.54
CA ASN A 21 -14.30 11.21 10.97
C ASN A 21 -14.15 11.46 9.45
N ILE A 22 -13.25 12.36 9.08
CA ILE A 22 -13.01 12.76 7.69
C ILE A 22 -12.55 11.54 6.87
N LEU A 23 -11.78 10.63 7.46
CA LEU A 23 -11.33 9.40 6.80
C LEU A 23 -12.52 8.55 6.32
N LYS A 24 -13.55 8.41 7.15
CA LYS A 24 -14.78 7.70 6.80
C LYS A 24 -15.55 8.42 5.69
N ASP A 25 -15.67 9.73 5.77
CA ASP A 25 -16.41 10.53 4.79
C ASP A 25 -15.74 10.52 3.41
N VAL A 26 -14.40 10.66 3.37
CA VAL A 26 -13.61 10.53 2.14
C VAL A 26 -13.72 9.12 1.57
N SER A 27 -13.63 8.08 2.41
CA SER A 27 -13.83 6.69 1.95
C SER A 27 -15.23 6.49 1.35
N ALA A 28 -16.27 7.07 1.94
CA ALA A 28 -17.63 6.98 1.44
C ALA A 28 -17.80 7.72 0.10
N LEU A 29 -17.21 8.91 -0.03
CA LEU A 29 -17.18 9.65 -1.30
C LEU A 29 -16.47 8.83 -2.39
N MET A 30 -15.31 8.26 -2.08
CA MET A 30 -14.57 7.39 -3.00
C MET A 30 -15.40 6.17 -3.43
N HIS A 31 -16.21 5.59 -2.54
CA HIS A 31 -17.13 4.51 -2.90
C HIS A 31 -18.20 4.94 -3.90
N GLN A 32 -18.63 6.20 -3.89
CA GLN A 32 -19.56 6.73 -4.88
C GLN A 32 -18.86 7.03 -6.20
N LEU A 33 -17.71 7.71 -6.17
CA LEU A 33 -16.95 8.04 -7.37
C LEU A 33 -16.52 6.78 -8.13
N CYS A 34 -16.06 5.74 -7.42
CA CYS A 34 -15.64 4.48 -8.04
C CYS A 34 -16.80 3.63 -8.60
N GLN A 35 -18.08 4.02 -8.45
CA GLN A 35 -19.20 3.32 -9.11
C GLN A 35 -19.36 3.71 -10.57
N CYS A 36 -18.92 4.91 -10.94
CA CYS A 36 -19.09 5.47 -12.27
C CYS A 36 -17.81 6.22 -12.65
N ILE A 37 -16.68 5.49 -12.71
CA ILE A 37 -15.42 6.09 -13.16
C ILE A 37 -15.57 6.41 -14.64
N ASP A 38 -15.34 7.67 -15.02
CA ASP A 38 -15.39 8.15 -16.39
C ASP A 38 -14.33 9.23 -16.59
N ALA A 39 -14.13 9.65 -17.85
CA ALA A 39 -13.14 10.66 -18.19
C ALA A 39 -13.29 11.99 -17.44
N ALA A 40 -14.48 12.33 -16.93
CA ALA A 40 -14.71 13.58 -16.22
C ALA A 40 -14.27 13.52 -14.74
N ASN A 41 -14.14 12.33 -14.16
CA ASN A 41 -13.78 12.17 -12.75
C ASN A 41 -12.46 11.42 -12.49
N LEU A 42 -11.71 11.02 -13.53
CA LEU A 42 -10.43 10.30 -13.38
C LEU A 42 -9.44 11.00 -12.46
N ASP A 43 -9.27 12.32 -12.62
CA ASP A 43 -8.31 13.08 -11.83
C ASP A 43 -8.71 13.09 -10.36
N VAL A 44 -10.01 13.23 -10.07
CA VAL A 44 -10.55 13.22 -8.71
C VAL A 44 -10.38 11.85 -8.07
N VAL A 45 -10.65 10.77 -8.82
CA VAL A 45 -10.45 9.39 -8.34
C VAL A 45 -8.97 9.12 -8.07
N THR A 46 -8.08 9.55 -8.97
CA THR A 46 -6.62 9.42 -8.82
C THR A 46 -6.14 10.14 -7.57
N GLN A 47 -6.53 11.41 -7.39
CA GLN A 47 -6.20 12.19 -6.20
C GLN A 47 -6.80 11.59 -4.93
N GLY A 48 -8.00 11.02 -5.01
CA GLY A 48 -8.63 10.34 -3.91
C GLY A 48 -7.82 9.12 -3.43
N PHE A 49 -7.31 8.30 -4.34
CA PHE A 49 -6.40 7.20 -3.97
C PHE A 49 -5.09 7.71 -3.37
N ALA A 50 -4.50 8.78 -3.93
CA ALA A 50 -3.31 9.39 -3.37
C ALA A 50 -3.54 9.91 -1.94
N LEU A 51 -4.69 10.55 -1.69
CA LEU A 51 -5.09 11.03 -0.37
C LEU A 51 -5.28 9.86 0.62
N LEU A 52 -5.94 8.78 0.20
CA LEU A 52 -6.09 7.58 1.02
C LEU A 52 -4.74 6.95 1.36
N ALA A 53 -3.77 6.98 0.45
CA ALA A 53 -2.41 6.54 0.71
C ALA A 53 -1.73 7.41 1.78
N GLU A 54 -1.79 8.74 1.66
CA GLU A 54 -1.20 9.69 2.63
C GLU A 54 -1.78 9.56 4.04
N PHE A 55 -3.07 9.17 4.17
CA PHE A 55 -3.66 8.87 5.49
C PHE A 55 -3.03 7.66 6.19
N CYS A 56 -2.35 6.77 5.45
CA CYS A 56 -1.77 5.54 5.95
C CYS A 56 -0.24 5.54 5.98
N GLN A 57 0.43 6.27 5.08
CA GLN A 57 1.88 6.26 4.96
C GLN A 57 2.59 6.83 6.19
N GLY A 58 3.80 6.35 6.48
CA GLY A 58 4.45 6.60 7.77
C GLY A 58 3.67 5.86 8.86
N PRO A 59 3.68 4.53 8.78
CA PRO A 59 2.55 3.63 9.03
C PRO A 59 1.61 4.09 10.16
N CYS A 60 0.39 4.50 9.79
CA CYS A 60 -0.67 4.84 10.74
C CYS A 60 -1.67 3.67 10.88
N ARG A 61 -1.42 2.78 11.85
CA ARG A 61 -2.15 1.51 12.02
C ARG A 61 -3.66 1.69 12.22
N GLU A 62 -4.06 2.76 12.91
CA GLU A 62 -5.45 3.09 13.20
C GLU A 62 -6.20 3.47 11.92
N ASN A 63 -5.59 4.28 11.06
CA ASN A 63 -6.17 4.68 9.78
C ASN A 63 -6.21 3.50 8.81
N GLN A 64 -5.13 2.70 8.76
CA GLN A 64 -5.08 1.47 7.96
C GLN A 64 -6.23 0.52 8.32
N ARG A 65 -6.42 0.22 9.62
CA ARG A 65 -7.53 -0.64 10.09
C ARG A 65 -8.90 -0.06 9.75
N ALA A 66 -9.08 1.25 9.94
CA ALA A 66 -10.34 1.92 9.63
C ALA A 66 -10.68 1.83 8.14
N LEU A 67 -9.72 2.07 7.25
CA LEU A 67 -9.92 1.95 5.80
C LEU A 67 -10.21 0.52 5.36
N LEU A 68 -9.47 -0.46 5.89
CA LEU A 68 -9.70 -1.87 5.58
C LEU A 68 -11.07 -2.37 6.07
N ALA A 69 -11.53 -1.89 7.23
CA ALA A 69 -12.87 -2.18 7.74
C ALA A 69 -13.98 -1.53 6.90
N ASN A 70 -13.71 -0.37 6.28
CA ASN A 70 -14.63 0.34 5.40
C ASN A 70 -14.54 -0.12 3.92
N GLY A 71 -13.90 -1.26 3.66
CA GLY A 71 -13.87 -1.87 2.33
C GLY A 71 -12.97 -1.15 1.33
N ALA A 72 -11.91 -0.48 1.77
CA ALA A 72 -10.98 0.21 0.86
C ALA A 72 -10.38 -0.71 -0.22
N CYS A 73 -10.20 -2.01 0.05
CA CYS A 73 -9.77 -2.97 -0.96
C CYS A 73 -10.75 -3.11 -2.12
N SER A 74 -12.05 -2.96 -1.89
CA SER A 74 -13.06 -3.03 -2.96
C SER A 74 -12.96 -1.82 -3.90
N LEU A 75 -12.54 -0.66 -3.42
CA LEU A 75 -12.24 0.51 -4.25
C LEU A 75 -11.09 0.22 -5.21
N VAL A 76 -10.02 -0.39 -4.69
CA VAL A 76 -8.85 -0.79 -5.49
C VAL A 76 -9.25 -1.79 -6.57
N CYS A 77 -10.05 -2.80 -6.22
CA CYS A 77 -10.57 -3.76 -7.20
C CYS A 77 -11.41 -3.09 -8.30
N ARG A 78 -12.27 -2.13 -7.96
CA ARG A 78 -13.04 -1.37 -8.97
C ARG A 78 -12.15 -0.54 -9.89
N ALA A 79 -11.14 0.13 -9.36
CA ALA A 79 -10.15 0.85 -10.17
C ALA A 79 -9.38 -0.11 -11.10
N PHE A 80 -9.06 -1.31 -10.62
CA PHE A 80 -8.47 -2.36 -11.45
C PHE A 80 -9.41 -2.89 -12.53
N ASP A 81 -10.72 -2.81 -12.39
CA ASP A 81 -11.67 -3.24 -13.42
C ASP A 81 -12.01 -2.13 -14.43
N PHE A 82 -11.70 -0.87 -14.13
CA PHE A 82 -11.97 0.28 -15.00
C PHE A 82 -11.17 0.26 -16.32
N ARG A 83 -11.85 0.47 -17.45
CA ARG A 83 -11.25 0.43 -18.80
C ARG A 83 -11.65 1.61 -19.70
N GLU A 84 -12.58 2.46 -19.26
CA GLU A 84 -13.29 3.41 -20.13
C GLU A 84 -12.56 4.76 -20.21
N ALA A 85 -11.31 4.76 -20.65
CA ALA A 85 -10.52 5.96 -20.93
C ALA A 85 -9.30 5.66 -21.81
N ALA A 86 -8.52 6.70 -22.12
CA ALA A 86 -7.20 6.54 -22.74
C ALA A 86 -6.32 5.61 -21.87
N PRO A 87 -5.55 4.67 -22.45
CA PRO A 87 -4.77 3.67 -21.69
C PRO A 87 -3.86 4.27 -20.61
N GLU A 88 -3.21 5.39 -20.90
CA GLU A 88 -2.33 6.10 -19.95
C GLU A 88 -3.10 6.62 -18.72
N ALA A 89 -4.30 7.18 -18.93
CA ALA A 89 -5.14 7.67 -17.84
C ALA A 89 -5.70 6.51 -16.99
N VAL A 90 -6.07 5.40 -17.63
CA VAL A 90 -6.47 4.17 -16.95
C VAL A 90 -5.34 3.66 -16.05
N ASP A 91 -4.12 3.60 -16.58
CA ASP A 91 -2.99 3.06 -15.82
C ASP A 91 -2.52 4.02 -14.73
N THR A 92 -2.69 5.33 -14.90
CA THR A 92 -2.46 6.32 -13.83
C THR A 92 -3.39 6.11 -12.63
N VAL A 93 -4.70 5.92 -12.88
CA VAL A 93 -5.66 5.59 -11.80
C VAL A 93 -5.28 4.29 -11.11
N LYS A 94 -4.91 3.26 -11.89
CA LYS A 94 -4.50 1.96 -11.34
C LYS A 94 -3.20 2.07 -10.54
N ALA A 95 -2.25 2.91 -10.96
CA ALA A 95 -1.00 3.14 -10.25
C ALA A 95 -1.30 3.75 -8.87
N ALA A 96 -2.12 4.79 -8.83
CA ALA A 96 -2.56 5.39 -7.57
C ALA A 96 -3.29 4.37 -6.67
N ALA A 97 -4.17 3.55 -7.24
CA ALA A 97 -4.89 2.51 -6.49
C ALA A 97 -3.95 1.40 -5.96
N ALA A 98 -2.94 0.99 -6.73
CA ALA A 98 -1.95 0.01 -6.32
C ALA A 98 -1.03 0.57 -5.21
N THR A 99 -0.62 1.84 -5.32
CA THR A 99 0.11 2.54 -4.25
C THR A 99 -0.72 2.62 -2.97
N ALA A 100 -2.00 2.99 -3.07
CA ALA A 100 -2.90 3.00 -1.91
C ALA A 100 -3.00 1.61 -1.25
N LEU A 101 -3.14 0.54 -2.05
CA LEU A 101 -3.14 -0.84 -1.54
C LEU A 101 -1.87 -1.17 -0.75
N LEU A 102 -0.70 -0.79 -1.25
CA LEU A 102 0.56 -1.00 -0.53
C LEU A 102 0.64 -0.15 0.74
N SER A 103 0.17 1.10 0.71
CA SER A 103 0.11 1.98 1.89
C SER A 103 -0.83 1.45 2.98
N PHE A 104 -1.92 0.75 2.61
CA PHE A 104 -2.79 0.07 3.59
C PHE A 104 -2.08 -1.08 4.34
N LEU A 105 -0.98 -1.59 3.76
CA LEU A 105 -0.19 -2.70 4.30
C LEU A 105 1.19 -2.27 4.81
N GLU A 106 1.53 -0.98 4.71
CA GLU A 106 2.85 -0.48 5.11
C GLU A 106 3.10 -0.73 6.60
N GLY A 107 4.28 -1.27 6.95
CA GLY A 107 4.61 -1.62 8.33
C GLY A 107 3.72 -2.70 8.96
N CYS A 108 2.90 -3.40 8.15
CA CYS A 108 2.03 -4.47 8.64
C CYS A 108 2.78 -5.80 8.69
N ASN A 109 2.77 -6.42 9.87
CA ASN A 109 3.26 -7.77 10.12
C ASN A 109 2.16 -8.72 10.64
N ASP A 110 0.90 -8.26 10.68
CA ASP A 110 -0.24 -9.04 11.15
C ASP A 110 -0.82 -9.90 10.04
N SER A 111 -0.68 -11.23 10.20
CA SER A 111 -1.22 -12.21 9.25
C SER A 111 -2.74 -12.10 9.08
N ARG A 112 -3.49 -11.62 10.09
CA ARG A 112 -4.94 -11.45 10.00
C ARG A 112 -5.30 -10.34 9.01
N VAL A 113 -4.55 -9.25 9.02
CA VAL A 113 -4.73 -8.12 8.10
C VAL A 113 -4.48 -8.57 6.67
N TYR A 114 -3.37 -9.26 6.39
CA TYR A 114 -3.10 -9.79 5.05
C TYR A 114 -4.18 -10.77 4.58
N ARG A 115 -4.68 -11.67 5.44
CA ARG A 115 -5.78 -12.57 5.08
C ARG A 115 -7.08 -11.83 4.78
N GLN A 116 -7.40 -10.79 5.55
CA GLN A 116 -8.54 -9.91 5.27
C GLN A 116 -8.39 -9.19 3.93
N VAL A 117 -7.19 -8.73 3.59
CA VAL A 117 -6.93 -8.10 2.29
C VAL A 117 -7.02 -9.12 1.15
N LEU A 118 -6.43 -10.32 1.30
CA LEU A 118 -6.52 -11.39 0.30
C LEU A 118 -7.96 -11.88 0.06
N ALA A 119 -8.82 -11.81 1.08
CA ALA A 119 -10.24 -12.11 0.94
C ALA A 119 -10.98 -11.05 0.09
N GLN A 120 -10.51 -9.80 0.09
CA GLN A 120 -11.12 -8.69 -0.64
C GLN A 120 -10.46 -8.42 -2.01
N VAL A 121 -9.18 -8.75 -2.15
CA VAL A 121 -8.37 -8.59 -3.36
C VAL A 121 -8.02 -9.98 -3.90
N PRO A 122 -8.91 -10.59 -4.71
CA PRO A 122 -8.74 -11.96 -5.15
C PRO A 122 -7.51 -12.11 -6.07
N ILE A 123 -6.64 -13.07 -5.76
CA ILE A 123 -5.44 -13.38 -6.56
C ILE A 123 -5.73 -13.60 -8.06
N PRO A 124 -6.84 -14.22 -8.48
CA PRO A 124 -7.22 -14.28 -9.89
C PRO A 124 -7.37 -12.92 -10.57
N ALA A 125 -7.96 -11.94 -9.89
CA ALA A 125 -8.10 -10.58 -10.43
C ALA A 125 -6.73 -9.92 -10.58
N VAL A 126 -5.86 -10.04 -9.57
CA VAL A 126 -4.46 -9.58 -9.65
C VAL A 126 -3.73 -10.23 -10.82
N ALA A 127 -3.87 -11.55 -10.99
CA ALA A 127 -3.25 -12.27 -12.09
C ALA A 127 -3.73 -11.79 -13.47
N GLN A 128 -5.03 -11.48 -13.59
CA GLN A 128 -5.61 -10.93 -14.80
C GLN A 128 -5.05 -9.53 -15.09
N GLN A 129 -4.99 -8.64 -14.09
CA GLN A 129 -4.42 -7.29 -14.24
C GLN A 129 -2.98 -7.34 -14.71
N MET A 130 -2.13 -8.11 -14.01
CA MET A 130 -0.74 -8.30 -14.42
C MET A 130 -0.63 -8.84 -15.85
N ALA A 131 -1.56 -9.70 -16.26
CA ALA A 131 -1.53 -10.26 -17.60
C ALA A 131 -1.84 -9.22 -18.68
N MET A 132 -2.84 -8.37 -18.46
CA MET A 132 -3.17 -7.26 -19.36
C MET A 132 -2.01 -6.26 -19.46
N LEU A 133 -1.40 -5.89 -18.33
CA LEU A 133 -0.25 -4.98 -18.30
C LEU A 133 0.95 -5.56 -19.05
N ALA A 134 1.25 -6.85 -18.86
CA ALA A 134 2.34 -7.51 -19.56
C ALA A 134 2.11 -7.57 -21.08
N THR A 135 0.89 -7.84 -21.55
CA THR A 135 0.59 -7.76 -22.99
C THR A 135 0.78 -6.34 -23.52
N ARG A 136 0.26 -5.34 -22.81
CA ARG A 136 0.38 -3.92 -23.19
C ARG A 136 1.85 -3.49 -23.33
N LEU A 137 2.68 -3.86 -22.36
CA LEU A 137 4.12 -3.57 -22.35
C LEU A 137 4.88 -4.33 -23.45
N ALA A 138 4.40 -5.51 -23.88
CA ALA A 138 5.07 -6.29 -24.93
C ALA A 138 4.78 -5.78 -26.35
N ASP A 139 3.63 -5.15 -26.56
CA ASP A 139 3.11 -4.76 -27.88
C ASP A 139 3.28 -3.25 -28.15
N ASP A 140 4.21 -2.61 -27.44
CA ASP A 140 4.61 -1.19 -27.63
C ASP A 140 3.42 -0.20 -27.59
N GLY A 141 2.36 -0.56 -26.86
CA GLY A 141 1.17 0.27 -26.69
C GLY A 141 0.10 0.16 -27.78
N ASP A 142 0.17 -0.77 -28.75
CA ASP A 142 -0.95 -0.98 -29.70
C ASP A 142 -2.21 -1.52 -28.97
N PRO A 143 -3.27 -0.70 -28.81
CA PRO A 143 -4.43 -1.08 -28.02
C PRO A 143 -5.31 -2.12 -28.74
N THR A 144 -5.09 -2.38 -30.04
CA THR A 144 -5.92 -3.29 -30.84
C THR A 144 -5.56 -4.77 -30.63
N SER A 145 -4.34 -5.07 -30.14
CA SER A 145 -3.85 -6.44 -29.87
C SER A 145 -4.46 -7.07 -28.58
N VAL A 146 -4.93 -6.23 -27.65
CA VAL A 146 -5.25 -6.66 -26.26
C VAL A 146 -6.53 -7.49 -26.17
N MET A 147 -7.47 -7.38 -27.11
CA MET A 147 -8.75 -8.11 -27.06
C MET A 147 -8.63 -9.61 -27.41
N ALA A 148 -7.52 -10.07 -28.01
CA ALA A 148 -7.43 -11.42 -28.56
C ALA A 148 -6.91 -12.51 -27.60
N SER A 149 -6.33 -12.17 -26.45
CA SER A 149 -5.56 -13.14 -25.65
C SER A 149 -6.15 -13.43 -24.28
N ARG A 150 -7.23 -14.23 -24.25
CA ARG A 150 -7.72 -14.92 -23.03
C ARG A 150 -6.97 -16.21 -22.72
N SER A 151 -6.06 -16.66 -23.58
CA SER A 151 -5.24 -17.84 -23.37
C SER A 151 -3.83 -17.47 -22.92
N THR A 152 -3.32 -18.25 -21.96
CA THR A 152 -1.97 -18.25 -21.39
C THR A 152 -0.94 -17.32 -22.05
N LEU A 153 -0.51 -16.29 -21.32
CA LEU A 153 0.65 -15.47 -21.67
C LEU A 153 1.86 -16.33 -22.03
N SER A 154 2.38 -16.14 -23.24
CA SER A 154 3.58 -16.84 -23.68
C SER A 154 4.81 -16.35 -22.92
N SER A 155 5.81 -17.23 -22.73
CA SER A 155 7.11 -16.83 -22.16
C SER A 155 7.80 -15.74 -22.99
N ALA A 156 7.56 -15.70 -24.30
CA ALA A 156 8.10 -14.68 -25.19
C ALA A 156 7.47 -13.30 -24.92
N THR A 157 6.15 -13.23 -24.74
CA THR A 157 5.44 -11.99 -24.37
C THR A 157 5.97 -11.43 -23.06
N LEU A 158 6.12 -12.28 -22.03
CA LEU A 158 6.67 -11.85 -20.73
C LEU A 158 8.11 -11.37 -20.82
N THR A 159 8.91 -11.96 -21.72
CA THR A 159 10.30 -11.54 -21.94
C THR A 159 10.35 -10.18 -22.64
N ARG A 160 9.53 -9.96 -23.68
CA ARG A 160 9.40 -8.66 -24.35
C ARG A 160 8.92 -7.58 -23.40
N ALA A 161 7.87 -7.86 -22.63
CA ALA A 161 7.33 -6.94 -21.63
C ALA A 161 8.38 -6.57 -20.56
N ALA A 162 9.16 -7.54 -20.09
CA ALA A 162 10.21 -7.27 -19.10
C ALA A 162 11.38 -6.46 -19.67
N ALA A 163 11.69 -6.63 -20.96
CA ALA A 163 12.68 -5.82 -21.66
C ALA A 163 12.16 -4.39 -21.89
N ALA A 164 10.89 -4.23 -22.27
CA ALA A 164 10.25 -2.93 -22.42
C ALA A 164 10.19 -2.17 -21.09
N ALA A 165 9.81 -2.84 -20.00
CA ALA A 165 9.81 -2.25 -18.66
C ALA A 165 11.22 -1.90 -18.14
N ASP A 166 12.27 -2.48 -18.73
CA ASP A 166 13.66 -2.15 -18.40
C ASP A 166 14.19 -0.98 -19.24
N ALA A 167 13.81 -0.92 -20.51
CA ALA A 167 14.23 0.11 -21.45
C ALA A 167 13.38 1.38 -21.38
N GLY A 168 12.13 1.27 -20.89
CA GLY A 168 11.18 2.37 -20.79
C GLY A 168 11.58 3.42 -19.77
N SER A 169 10.94 4.59 -19.87
CA SER A 169 11.04 5.62 -18.83
C SER A 169 10.63 5.03 -17.48
N ASP A 170 11.34 5.42 -16.42
CA ASP A 170 10.96 5.06 -15.05
C ASP A 170 9.58 5.63 -14.65
N GLU A 171 8.94 6.41 -15.53
CA GLU A 171 7.64 7.06 -15.35
C GLU A 171 6.44 6.36 -16.03
N ASP A 172 6.59 5.18 -16.66
CA ASP A 172 5.42 4.48 -17.25
C ASP A 172 4.49 3.91 -16.14
N PRO A 173 3.24 4.42 -15.99
CA PRO A 173 2.34 3.99 -14.92
C PRO A 173 2.02 2.49 -14.95
N ALA A 174 2.03 1.83 -16.11
CA ALA A 174 1.76 0.39 -16.15
C ALA A 174 2.89 -0.44 -15.56
N VAL A 175 4.14 0.04 -15.69
CA VAL A 175 5.29 -0.58 -15.04
C VAL A 175 5.13 -0.46 -13.53
N ASP A 176 4.73 0.72 -13.04
CA ASP A 176 4.49 0.95 -11.62
C ASP A 176 3.36 0.08 -11.05
N VAL A 177 2.24 -0.05 -11.76
CA VAL A 177 1.17 -0.97 -11.37
C VAL A 177 1.69 -2.40 -11.29
N LEU A 178 2.42 -2.86 -12.32
CA LEU A 178 2.92 -4.23 -12.38
C LEU A 178 3.88 -4.54 -11.22
N PHE A 179 4.82 -3.63 -10.92
CA PHE A 179 5.74 -3.80 -9.80
C PHE A 179 5.04 -3.68 -8.45
N SER A 180 4.06 -2.79 -8.31
CA SER A 180 3.27 -2.68 -7.08
C SER A 180 2.50 -3.97 -6.79
N LEU A 181 1.93 -4.60 -7.82
CA LEU A 181 1.28 -5.91 -7.69
C LEU A 181 2.29 -7.03 -7.35
N LEU A 182 3.49 -7.00 -7.91
CA LEU A 182 4.55 -7.94 -7.52
C LEU A 182 4.98 -7.77 -6.06
N ILE A 183 5.10 -6.53 -5.58
CA ILE A 183 5.39 -6.22 -4.18
C ILE A 183 4.28 -6.78 -3.29
N PHE A 184 3.03 -6.47 -3.60
CA PHE A 184 1.86 -6.98 -2.88
C PHE A 184 1.87 -8.51 -2.77
N LEU A 185 2.17 -9.21 -3.87
CA LEU A 185 2.24 -10.67 -3.89
C LEU A 185 3.37 -11.22 -3.02
N ASN A 186 4.57 -10.62 -3.07
CA ASN A 186 5.69 -11.05 -2.23
C ASN A 186 5.43 -10.78 -0.73
N GLN A 187 4.82 -9.66 -0.39
CA GLN A 187 4.43 -9.31 0.98
C GLN A 187 3.33 -10.21 1.51
N SER A 188 2.36 -10.58 0.67
CA SER A 188 1.21 -11.41 1.08
C SER A 188 1.54 -12.90 1.19
N LEU A 189 2.54 -13.39 0.46
CA LEU A 189 2.88 -14.82 0.39
C LEU A 189 3.10 -15.49 1.76
N PRO A 190 3.83 -14.90 2.74
CA PRO A 190 4.03 -15.53 4.04
C PRO A 190 2.75 -15.65 4.89
N HIS A 191 1.72 -14.88 4.56
CA HIS A 191 0.49 -14.76 5.36
C HIS A 191 -0.72 -15.48 4.73
N ALA A 192 -0.60 -15.84 3.45
CA ALA A 192 -1.63 -16.51 2.68
C ALA A 192 -1.93 -17.93 3.21
N ASP A 193 -3.18 -18.37 3.06
CA ASP A 193 -3.54 -19.79 3.22
C ASP A 193 -2.84 -20.65 2.15
N ALA A 194 -2.90 -21.98 2.29
CA ALA A 194 -2.19 -22.90 1.39
C ALA A 194 -2.59 -22.73 -0.09
N GLU A 195 -3.88 -22.56 -0.38
CA GLU A 195 -4.37 -22.42 -1.74
C GLU A 195 -3.94 -21.09 -2.37
N SER A 196 -4.12 -19.99 -1.64
CA SER A 196 -3.70 -18.66 -2.03
C SER A 196 -2.18 -18.59 -2.20
N ALA A 197 -1.41 -19.17 -1.28
CA ALA A 197 0.05 -19.21 -1.36
C ALA A 197 0.52 -19.95 -2.62
N ASP A 198 -0.10 -21.08 -2.96
CA ASP A 198 0.23 -21.81 -4.19
C ASP A 198 -0.10 -21.04 -5.46
N ARG A 199 -1.23 -20.31 -5.47
CA ARG A 199 -1.58 -19.40 -6.57
C ARG A 199 -0.55 -18.27 -6.70
N ILE A 200 -0.17 -17.64 -5.58
CA ILE A 200 0.85 -16.58 -5.53
C ILE A 200 2.20 -17.10 -6.04
N ARG A 201 2.67 -18.27 -5.58
CA ARG A 201 3.93 -18.87 -6.04
C ARG A 201 3.94 -19.14 -7.54
N ARG A 202 2.86 -19.71 -8.08
CA ARG A 202 2.73 -19.93 -9.53
C ARG A 202 2.77 -18.62 -10.31
N LEU A 203 2.13 -17.58 -9.78
CA LEU A 203 2.13 -16.26 -10.39
C LEU A 203 3.53 -15.63 -10.35
N LEU A 204 4.18 -15.59 -9.19
CA LEU A 204 5.55 -15.09 -9.05
C LEU A 204 6.56 -15.86 -9.93
N ALA A 205 6.39 -17.18 -10.08
CA ALA A 205 7.21 -17.99 -10.97
C ALA A 205 7.00 -17.65 -12.45
N ARG A 206 5.76 -17.36 -12.86
CA ARG A 206 5.42 -16.90 -14.20
C ARG A 206 6.09 -15.55 -14.51
N TYR A 207 6.05 -14.61 -13.57
CA TYR A 207 6.65 -13.27 -13.72
C TYR A 207 8.11 -13.20 -13.27
N ARG A 208 8.87 -14.30 -13.38
CA ARG A 208 10.27 -14.38 -12.92
C ARG A 208 11.20 -13.30 -13.51
N HIS A 209 10.93 -12.84 -14.74
CA HIS A 209 11.75 -11.84 -15.42
C HIS A 209 11.64 -10.47 -14.74
N PHE A 210 10.42 -10.06 -14.38
CA PHE A 210 10.17 -8.85 -13.59
C PHE A 210 10.67 -8.99 -12.16
N ARG A 211 10.53 -10.19 -11.56
CA ARG A 211 11.00 -10.44 -10.19
C ARG A 211 12.52 -10.26 -10.03
N ARG A 212 13.31 -10.47 -11.09
CA ARG A 212 14.76 -10.16 -11.08
C ARG A 212 15.08 -8.68 -10.95
N GLN A 213 14.12 -7.82 -11.25
CA GLN A 213 14.23 -6.37 -11.12
C GLN A 213 13.65 -5.88 -9.77
N LEU A 214 13.24 -6.78 -8.87
CA LEU A 214 12.76 -6.43 -7.54
C LEU A 214 13.87 -6.62 -6.51
N GLY A 215 14.21 -5.55 -5.81
CA GLY A 215 15.05 -5.55 -4.64
C GLY A 215 14.25 -5.88 -3.38
N CYS A 216 14.93 -6.42 -2.37
CA CYS A 216 14.39 -6.64 -1.04
C CYS A 216 15.46 -6.27 -0.01
N ILE A 217 15.09 -5.46 0.97
CA ILE A 217 15.92 -5.19 2.15
C ILE A 217 15.13 -5.55 3.40
N GLU A 218 15.84 -5.96 4.45
CA GLU A 218 15.28 -6.15 5.78
C GLU A 218 15.69 -4.96 6.64
N ILE A 219 14.70 -4.31 7.25
CA ILE A 219 14.90 -3.18 8.15
C ILE A 219 14.35 -3.54 9.53
N GLU A 220 15.11 -3.26 10.57
CA GLU A 220 14.61 -3.30 11.94
C GLU A 220 14.05 -1.91 12.26
N ARG A 221 12.72 -1.79 12.33
CA ARG A 221 12.14 -0.54 12.84
C ARG A 221 12.19 -0.58 14.36
N HIS A 222 12.94 0.35 14.94
CA HIS A 222 12.64 0.77 16.29
C HIS A 222 11.30 1.51 16.23
N ASP A 223 10.21 0.80 16.53
CA ASP A 223 8.94 1.44 16.85
C ASP A 223 9.28 2.49 17.91
N ALA A 224 9.21 3.77 17.53
CA ALA A 224 9.39 4.88 18.44
C ALA A 224 8.22 4.82 19.42
N ARG A 225 8.33 3.96 20.44
CA ARG A 225 7.49 4.02 21.63
C ARG A 225 7.56 5.46 22.10
N GLY A 226 6.39 6.08 22.22
CA GLY A 226 6.15 7.48 22.57
C GLY A 226 7.39 8.23 23.03
N ARG A 227 7.94 9.08 22.15
CA ARG A 227 8.17 10.43 22.65
C ARG A 227 6.79 11.02 22.80
N ASP A 228 6.17 10.69 23.93
CA ASP A 228 5.30 11.64 24.60
C ASP A 228 6.22 12.85 24.78
N ASP A 229 6.12 13.81 23.86
CA ASP A 229 6.50 15.18 24.15
C ASP A 229 5.59 15.57 25.30
N ASP A 230 6.05 15.25 26.50
CA ASP A 230 5.58 15.78 27.77
C ASP A 230 5.97 17.26 27.75
N GLY A 231 5.27 18.01 26.90
CA GLY A 231 5.25 19.46 26.85
C GLY A 231 4.59 19.92 28.13
N SER A 232 5.37 19.88 29.21
CA SER A 232 5.09 20.52 30.49
C SER A 232 4.94 22.02 30.24
N ALA A 233 3.74 22.42 29.84
CA ALA A 233 3.29 23.80 29.91
C ALA A 233 3.09 24.12 31.39
N GLY A 234 4.12 24.69 32.01
CA GLY A 234 4.02 25.30 33.33
C GLY A 234 2.97 26.42 33.32
N GLY A 235 1.82 26.14 33.94
CA GLY A 235 0.83 27.14 34.33
C GLY A 235 0.83 27.31 35.85
N PRO A 236 0.81 28.54 36.39
CA PRO A 236 0.98 28.78 37.82
C PRO A 236 -0.30 28.49 38.61
N ALA A 237 -0.07 28.15 39.88
CA ALA A 237 -1.05 27.84 40.89
C ALA A 237 -2.15 28.91 41.08
N ALA A 238 -3.39 28.45 41.22
CA ALA A 238 -4.43 29.17 41.96
C ALA A 238 -5.10 28.20 42.94
N SER A 239 -4.94 28.52 44.21
CA SER A 239 -5.52 27.87 45.38
C SER A 239 -7.04 28.04 45.45
N GLY A 240 -7.76 26.98 45.78
CA GLY A 240 -9.17 27.06 46.18
C GLY A 240 -9.67 25.71 46.69
N ALA A 241 -9.87 25.62 48.00
CA ALA A 241 -10.10 24.40 48.75
C ALA A 241 -11.58 23.94 48.79
N ALA A 242 -11.73 22.69 49.27
CA ALA A 242 -12.94 21.93 49.67
C ALA A 242 -13.59 21.12 48.54
N GLY A 243 -13.80 19.81 48.64
CA GLY A 243 -13.62 18.86 49.74
C GLY A 243 -14.62 17.72 49.58
N HIS A 244 -14.20 16.57 49.07
CA HIS A 244 -14.88 15.30 49.33
C HIS A 244 -13.93 14.11 49.16
N ARG A 245 -13.77 13.35 50.25
CA ARG A 245 -13.10 12.06 50.31
C ARG A 245 -14.16 10.98 50.10
N SER A 246 -13.87 9.97 49.27
CA SER A 246 -13.84 8.57 49.73
C SER A 246 -13.43 7.60 48.63
N ASN A 247 -12.45 6.77 49.00
CA ASN A 247 -12.21 5.37 48.64
C ASN A 247 -11.69 5.01 47.26
N GLY A 248 -10.39 4.71 47.23
CA GLY A 248 -9.75 3.93 46.18
C GLY A 248 -9.87 2.42 46.42
N ALA A 249 -9.57 1.68 45.36
CA ALA A 249 -8.93 0.37 45.41
C ALA A 249 -8.34 0.03 44.03
N ALA A 250 -7.02 -0.04 43.99
CA ALA A 250 -6.15 -0.87 43.15
C ALA A 250 -6.40 -0.94 41.63
N SER A 251 -5.59 -0.20 40.89
CA SER A 251 -5.14 -0.57 39.54
C SER A 251 -4.26 -1.83 39.61
N PRO A 252 -4.48 -2.85 38.77
CA PRO A 252 -3.49 -3.88 38.52
C PRO A 252 -2.90 -3.75 37.11
N GLY A 253 -1.56 -3.83 37.04
CA GLY A 253 -0.87 -4.35 35.87
C GLY A 253 -0.30 -3.32 34.90
N SER A 254 0.75 -2.62 35.32
CA SER A 254 1.80 -2.22 34.37
C SER A 254 2.44 -3.50 33.84
N ASP A 255 1.96 -3.97 32.69
CA ASP A 255 2.46 -5.16 32.04
C ASP A 255 3.87 -4.85 31.53
N GLY A 256 4.86 -5.27 32.32
CA GLY A 256 6.29 -5.19 32.01
C GLY A 256 6.65 -6.15 30.90
N SER A 257 6.03 -5.98 29.73
CA SER A 257 6.43 -6.67 28.51
C SER A 257 7.88 -6.27 28.21
N PRO A 258 8.80 -7.24 28.06
CA PRO A 258 10.18 -6.96 27.70
C PRO A 258 10.22 -6.10 26.43
N PRO A 259 11.28 -5.29 26.22
CA PRO A 259 11.44 -4.56 24.97
C PRO A 259 11.35 -5.58 23.84
N THR A 260 10.27 -5.49 23.07
CA THR A 260 10.07 -6.27 21.85
C THR A 260 11.24 -5.89 20.96
N SER A 261 12.17 -6.84 20.77
CA SER A 261 13.18 -6.79 19.70
C SER A 261 12.51 -6.22 18.46
N GLY A 262 13.14 -5.22 17.82
CA GLY A 262 12.51 -4.52 16.70
C GLY A 262 12.02 -5.54 15.68
N ALA A 263 10.77 -5.39 15.24
CA ALA A 263 10.23 -6.30 14.26
C ALA A 263 11.00 -6.08 12.94
N LEU A 264 11.64 -7.14 12.44
CA LEU A 264 12.24 -7.11 11.11
C LEU A 264 11.13 -6.98 10.07
N GLU A 265 11.19 -5.95 9.25
CA GLU A 265 10.28 -5.67 8.13
C GLU A 265 11.02 -5.86 6.81
N ARG A 266 10.33 -6.45 5.83
CA ARG A 266 10.83 -6.57 4.46
C ARG A 266 10.27 -5.46 3.60
N VAL A 267 11.16 -4.64 3.05
CA VAL A 267 10.82 -3.61 2.07
C VAL A 267 11.25 -4.07 0.70
N TYR A 268 10.27 -4.12 -0.21
CA TYR A 268 10.50 -4.44 -1.61
C TYR A 268 10.45 -3.16 -2.44
N PHE A 269 11.30 -3.08 -3.46
CA PHE A 269 11.36 -1.93 -4.36
C PHE A 269 11.79 -2.38 -5.75
N ARG A 270 11.40 -1.63 -6.79
CA ARG A 270 11.97 -1.83 -8.13
C ARG A 270 13.41 -1.35 -8.11
N ILE A 271 14.34 -2.17 -8.59
CA ILE A 271 15.75 -1.80 -8.73
C ILE A 271 15.84 -0.74 -9.83
N PRO A 272 16.30 0.49 -9.51
CA PRO A 272 16.46 1.54 -10.51
C PRO A 272 17.37 1.10 -11.65
N SER A 273 17.05 1.51 -12.88
CA SER A 273 17.84 1.19 -14.08
C SER A 273 19.31 1.62 -13.95
N VAL A 274 19.57 2.76 -13.29
CA VAL A 274 20.93 3.26 -13.00
C VAL A 274 21.78 2.27 -12.19
N CYS A 275 21.17 1.47 -11.31
CA CYS A 275 21.90 0.46 -10.54
C CYS A 275 22.46 -0.67 -11.42
N LYS A 276 21.92 -0.86 -12.63
CA LYS A 276 22.44 -1.84 -13.60
C LYS A 276 23.72 -1.38 -14.29
N ALA A 277 24.00 -0.07 -14.28
CA ALA A 277 25.25 0.48 -14.78
C ALA A 277 26.42 0.33 -13.80
N LEU A 278 26.15 -0.09 -12.55
CA LEU A 278 27.19 -0.31 -11.55
C LEU A 278 28.03 -1.54 -11.92
N THR A 279 29.35 -1.37 -11.91
CA THR A 279 30.32 -2.44 -12.20
C THR A 279 30.88 -3.02 -10.91
N GLU A 280 31.40 -4.26 -10.94
CA GLU A 280 32.15 -4.82 -9.80
C GLU A 280 33.30 -3.89 -9.37
N LYS A 281 33.96 -3.22 -10.32
CA LYS A 281 34.98 -2.20 -10.02
C LYS A 281 34.44 -1.04 -9.19
N SER A 282 33.19 -0.61 -9.42
CA SER A 282 32.57 0.47 -8.62
C SER A 282 32.25 0.02 -7.21
N LYS A 283 31.91 -1.27 -7.04
CA LYS A 283 31.69 -1.89 -5.74
C LYS A 283 32.99 -2.04 -4.95
N ASP A 284 34.07 -2.48 -5.59
CA ASP A 284 35.40 -2.62 -4.99
C ASP A 284 36.01 -1.28 -4.53
N GLN A 285 35.54 -0.14 -5.06
CA GLN A 285 35.98 1.19 -4.63
C GLN A 285 35.25 1.68 -3.37
N VAL A 286 34.12 1.08 -3.01
CA VAL A 286 33.28 1.48 -1.87
C VAL A 286 33.48 0.57 -0.67
N LEU A 287 33.80 -0.72 -0.90
CA LEU A 287 34.09 -1.72 0.14
C LEU A 287 35.54 -1.63 0.62
#